data_AF-A0A0H3DCY3-F1
#
_entry.id   AF-A0A0H3DCY3-F1
#
_cell.length_a   1.000
_cell.length_b   1.000
_cell.length_c   1.000
_cell.angle_alpha   90.00
_cell.angle_beta   90.00
_cell.angle_gamma   90.00
#
_symmetry.space_group_name_H-M   'P 1'
#
loop_
_entity.id
_entity.type
_entity.pdbx_description
1 polymer ?
#
loop_
_entity_poly.entity_id
_entity_poly.type
_entity_poly.pdbx_seq_one_letter_code
_entity_poly.pdbx_strand_id
1 'polypeptide(L)'
;MSDRGDLRFVLPDVEAPAAVEAGVILLGLDADRLLAGLGLARLADDAALVTQVVDQARHEAGGFGFAALVASGAGCWRELRAFAGDGRSTASPGALRREWEVAHALATAAVPGAGAATIAHLTACSLRRADVDPLADRYADGTEGT
;
A
#
# COMPACT_ATOMS: atom_id res chain seq x y z
N MET A 1 -32.86 -7.29 -25.23
CA MET A 1 -31.50 -7.12 -25.75
C MET A 1 -30.68 -6.52 -24.63
N SER A 2 -29.98 -7.36 -23.84
CA SER A 2 -29.07 -6.84 -22.81
C SER A 2 -27.73 -6.60 -23.47
N ASP A 3 -27.42 -5.32 -23.68
CA ASP A 3 -26.07 -4.87 -23.99
C ASP A 3 -25.18 -5.19 -22.78
N ARG A 4 -24.42 -6.29 -22.87
CA ARG A 4 -23.36 -6.59 -21.91
C ARG A 4 -22.18 -5.71 -22.28
N GLY A 5 -22.26 -4.44 -21.88
CA GLY A 5 -21.18 -3.48 -22.05
C GLY A 5 -19.86 -4.08 -21.56
N ASP A 6 -18.81 -3.89 -22.36
CA ASP A 6 -17.47 -4.37 -22.07
C ASP A 6 -16.92 -3.66 -20.83
N LEU A 7 -17.07 -4.31 -19.66
CA LEU A 7 -16.66 -3.77 -18.36
C LEU A 7 -15.15 -3.55 -18.25
N ARG A 8 -14.35 -3.99 -19.23
CA ARG A 8 -12.89 -3.78 -19.25
C ARG A 8 -12.50 -2.32 -19.44
N PHE A 9 -13.39 -1.47 -19.96
CA PHE A 9 -13.12 -0.06 -20.28
C PHE A 9 -14.09 0.92 -19.58
N VAL A 10 -14.57 0.57 -18.38
CA VAL A 10 -15.33 1.53 -17.57
C VAL A 10 -14.40 2.66 -17.15
N LEU A 11 -14.67 3.87 -17.66
CA LEU A 11 -13.99 5.09 -17.23
C LEU A 11 -14.18 5.27 -15.71
N PRO A 12 -13.14 5.71 -14.97
CA PRO A 12 -13.32 6.07 -13.57
C PRO A 12 -14.42 7.10 -13.42
N ASP A 13 -15.18 6.99 -12.33
CA ASP A 13 -16.08 8.05 -11.92
C ASP A 13 -15.25 9.32 -11.73
N VAL A 14 -15.65 10.40 -12.41
CA VAL A 14 -14.95 11.69 -12.33
C VAL A 14 -15.01 12.25 -10.90
N GLU A 15 -16.01 11.82 -10.13
CA GLU A 15 -16.20 12.18 -8.72
C GLU A 15 -15.50 11.19 -7.75
N ALA A 16 -14.71 10.24 -8.25
CA ALA A 16 -13.99 9.31 -7.39
C ALA A 16 -13.07 10.08 -6.42
N PRO A 17 -13.09 9.76 -5.11
CA PRO A 17 -12.25 10.45 -4.14
C PRO A 17 -10.77 10.34 -4.50
N ALA A 18 -9.99 11.40 -4.24
CA ALA A 18 -8.55 11.44 -4.52
C ALA A 18 -7.76 10.27 -3.89
N ALA A 19 -8.25 9.71 -2.78
CA ALA A 19 -7.69 8.54 -2.13
C ALA A 19 -7.71 7.27 -3.02
N VAL A 20 -8.68 7.16 -3.94
CA VAL A 20 -8.78 6.03 -4.88
C VAL A 20 -7.67 6.10 -5.93
N GLU A 21 -7.42 7.29 -6.49
CA GLU A 21 -6.36 7.49 -7.48
C GLU A 21 -4.97 7.39 -6.84
N ALA A 22 -4.79 7.88 -5.61
CA ALA A 22 -3.58 7.61 -4.82
C ALA A 22 -3.37 6.10 -4.60
N GLY A 23 -4.45 5.35 -4.38
CA GLY A 23 -4.40 3.90 -4.27
C GLY A 23 -3.92 3.19 -5.52
N VAL A 24 -4.37 3.61 -6.70
CA VAL A 24 -3.89 3.06 -7.99
C VAL A 24 -2.38 3.27 -8.14
N ILE A 25 -1.87 4.45 -7.77
CA ILE A 25 -0.43 4.76 -7.81
C ILE A 25 0.34 3.84 -6.85
N LEU A 26 -0.12 3.72 -5.60
CA LEU A 26 0.52 2.87 -4.59
C LEU A 26 0.55 1.39 -5.01
N LEU A 27 -0.52 0.88 -5.62
CA LEU A 27 -0.57 -0.49 -6.11
C LEU A 27 0.45 -0.78 -7.23
N GLY A 28 0.96 0.25 -7.91
CA GLY A 28 2.04 0.15 -8.89
C GLY A 28 3.44 0.06 -8.29
N LEU A 29 3.61 0.25 -6.97
CA LEU A 29 4.90 0.18 -6.30
C LEU A 29 5.34 -1.28 -6.06
N ASP A 30 6.65 -1.51 -5.98
CA ASP A 30 7.19 -2.80 -5.54
C ASP A 30 7.04 -2.99 -4.01
N ALA A 31 7.19 -4.23 -3.53
CA ALA A 31 6.95 -4.57 -2.13
C ALA A 31 7.89 -3.82 -1.17
N ASP A 32 9.16 -3.60 -1.58
CA ASP A 32 10.12 -2.81 -0.81
C ASP A 32 9.65 -1.37 -0.64
N ARG A 33 9.22 -0.71 -1.72
CA ARG A 33 8.68 0.66 -1.66
C ARG A 33 7.41 0.76 -0.83
N LEU A 34 6.52 -0.24 -0.89
CA LEU A 34 5.32 -0.30 -0.07
C LEU A 34 5.65 -0.39 1.42
N LEU A 35 6.58 -1.27 1.79
CA LEU A 35 7.05 -1.42 3.17
C LEU A 35 7.78 -0.15 3.65
N ALA A 36 8.69 0.40 2.85
CA ALA A 36 9.37 1.66 3.18
C ALA A 36 8.37 2.80 3.42
N GLY A 37 7.34 2.90 2.57
CA GLY A 37 6.26 3.86 2.72
C GLY A 37 5.44 3.64 4.00
N LEU A 38 5.10 2.39 4.33
CA LEU A 38 4.42 2.06 5.60
C LEU A 38 5.27 2.43 6.83
N GLY A 39 6.59 2.22 6.77
CA GLY A 39 7.52 2.62 7.82
C GLY A 39 7.56 4.15 8.02
N LEU A 40 7.54 4.91 6.91
CA LEU A 40 7.57 6.37 6.93
C LEU A 40 6.22 7.02 7.27
N ALA A 41 5.10 6.39 6.87
CA ALA A 41 3.75 6.92 7.02
C ALA A 41 3.29 7.12 8.48
N ARG A 42 4.07 6.63 9.45
CA ARG A 42 3.90 6.91 10.88
C ARG A 42 4.39 8.30 11.30
N LEU A 43 5.22 8.93 10.46
CA LEU A 43 5.86 10.23 10.71
C LEU A 43 5.29 11.34 9.84
N ALA A 44 4.64 10.99 8.72
CA ALA A 44 4.04 11.92 7.78
C ALA A 44 2.66 11.41 7.37
N ASP A 45 1.67 12.31 7.35
CA ASP A 45 0.27 11.97 7.05
C ASP A 45 -0.16 12.28 5.60
N ASP A 46 0.82 12.48 4.72
CA ASP A 46 0.61 12.73 3.29
C ASP A 46 1.22 11.58 2.47
N ALA A 47 0.37 10.83 1.78
CA ALA A 47 0.79 9.66 1.01
C ALA A 47 1.68 10.02 -0.20
N ALA A 48 1.47 11.19 -0.82
CA ALA A 48 2.28 11.65 -1.94
C ALA A 48 3.69 12.05 -1.46
N LEU A 49 3.75 12.78 -0.34
CA LEU A 49 5.04 13.11 0.31
C LEU A 49 5.79 11.85 0.73
N VAL A 50 5.11 10.88 1.34
CA VAL A 50 5.71 9.59 1.71
C VAL A 50 6.29 8.89 0.49
N THR A 51 5.55 8.81 -0.61
CA THR A 51 6.03 8.20 -1.86
C THR A 51 7.26 8.91 -2.42
N GLN A 52 7.27 10.26 -2.39
CA GLN A 52 8.41 11.05 -2.85
C GLN A 52 9.66 10.80 -1.99
N VAL A 53 9.53 10.78 -0.67
CA VAL A 53 10.66 10.53 0.24
C VAL A 53 11.19 9.10 0.10
N VAL A 54 10.31 8.12 -0.09
CA VAL A 54 10.71 6.73 -0.38
C VAL A 54 11.51 6.66 -1.68
N ASP A 55 11.08 7.36 -2.73
CA ASP A 55 11.82 7.40 -3.99
C ASP A 55 13.17 8.11 -3.84
N GLN A 56 13.23 9.21 -3.08
CA GLN A 56 14.51 9.87 -2.76
C GLN A 56 15.44 8.95 -1.96
N ALA A 57 14.94 8.26 -0.94
CA ALA A 57 15.72 7.34 -0.12
C ALA A 57 16.29 6.18 -0.96
N ARG A 58 15.52 5.66 -1.92
CA ARG A 58 15.97 4.63 -2.86
C ARG A 58 17.13 5.10 -3.75
N HIS A 59 17.16 6.38 -4.10
CA HIS A 59 18.24 6.99 -4.88
C HIS A 59 19.32 7.63 -4.00
N GLU A 60 19.36 7.30 -2.71
CA GLU A 60 20.32 7.84 -1.73
C GLU A 60 20.28 9.39 -1.60
N ALA A 61 19.17 10.01 -2.02
CA ALA A 61 19.01 11.45 -2.20
C ALA A 61 18.29 12.16 -1.03
N GLY A 62 18.19 11.53 0.14
CA GLY A 62 17.38 12.08 1.26
C GLY A 62 17.99 11.96 2.65
N GLY A 63 19.21 11.40 2.80
CA GLY A 63 19.84 11.19 4.12
C GLY A 63 19.18 10.10 4.98
N PHE A 64 18.07 9.50 4.53
CA PHE A 64 17.40 8.36 5.16
C PHE A 64 17.80 7.07 4.45
N GLY A 65 18.12 6.03 5.22
CA GLY A 65 18.43 4.71 4.67
C GLY A 65 17.17 3.99 4.21
N PHE A 66 17.06 3.71 2.90
CA PHE A 66 15.94 2.94 2.34
C PHE A 66 15.75 1.59 3.06
N ALA A 67 16.84 0.85 3.30
CA ALA A 67 16.79 -0.42 4.01
C ALA A 67 16.20 -0.32 5.42
N ALA A 68 16.51 0.75 6.17
CA ALA A 68 15.96 0.97 7.50
C ALA A 68 14.46 1.28 7.46
N LEU A 69 14.00 2.01 6.43
CA LEU A 69 12.57 2.25 6.20
C LEU A 69 11.83 0.95 5.89
N VAL A 70 12.40 0.09 5.03
CA VAL A 70 11.81 -1.22 4.70
C VAL A 70 11.74 -2.09 5.96
N ALA A 71 12.80 -2.16 6.77
CA ALA A 71 12.82 -2.94 8.00
C ALA A 71 11.76 -2.45 9.02
N SER A 72 11.66 -1.12 9.21
CA SER A 72 10.63 -0.51 10.05
C SER A 72 9.22 -0.83 9.55
N GLY A 73 9.01 -0.70 8.23
CA GLY A 73 7.78 -1.05 7.55
C GLY A 73 7.40 -2.52 7.70
N ALA A 74 8.36 -3.44 7.58
CA ALA A 74 8.16 -4.86 7.77
C ALA A 74 7.72 -5.20 9.21
N GLY A 75 8.28 -4.51 10.21
CA GLY A 75 7.79 -4.58 11.59
C GLY A 75 6.32 -4.15 11.70
N CYS A 76 6.02 -2.95 11.19
CA CYS A 76 4.67 -2.39 11.20
C CYS A 76 3.65 -3.30 10.49
N TRP A 77 3.99 -3.82 9.31
CA TRP A 77 3.14 -4.74 8.57
C TRP A 77 2.85 -6.01 9.37
N ARG A 78 3.85 -6.65 9.99
CA ARG A 78 3.64 -7.87 10.78
C ARG A 78 2.73 -7.64 11.98
N GLU A 79 2.81 -6.47 12.62
CA GLU A 79 1.92 -6.09 13.72
C GLU A 79 0.47 -5.91 13.24
N LEU A 80 0.28 -5.33 12.06
CA LEU A 80 -1.04 -4.90 11.58
C LEU A 80 -1.71 -5.90 10.62
N ARG A 81 -0.96 -6.83 10.00
CA ARG A 81 -1.47 -7.69 8.93
C ARG A 81 -2.65 -8.55 9.37
N ALA A 82 -2.69 -8.97 10.63
CA ALA A 82 -3.82 -9.73 11.17
C ALA A 82 -5.15 -8.96 11.09
N PHE A 83 -5.09 -7.63 11.07
CA PHE A 83 -6.26 -6.75 11.04
C PHE A 83 -6.54 -6.17 9.65
N ALA A 84 -5.58 -6.24 8.72
CA ALA A 84 -5.67 -5.63 7.38
C ALA A 84 -6.53 -6.42 6.37
N GLY A 85 -7.16 -7.53 6.80
CA GLY A 85 -7.97 -8.42 5.94
C GLY A 85 -7.14 -9.28 4.98
N ASP A 86 -7.80 -10.25 4.32
CA ASP A 86 -7.16 -11.19 3.39
C ASP A 86 -7.05 -10.70 1.94
N GLY A 87 -7.20 -9.37 1.74
CA GLY A 87 -7.40 -8.67 0.48
C GLY A 87 -6.72 -9.31 -0.73
N ARG A 88 -7.40 -10.25 -1.38
CA ARG A 88 -6.88 -10.92 -2.57
C ARG A 88 -7.39 -10.14 -3.78
N SER A 89 -6.48 -9.47 -4.50
CA SER A 89 -6.86 -8.82 -5.75
C SER A 89 -7.26 -9.87 -6.80
N THR A 90 -8.37 -9.62 -7.50
CA THR A 90 -8.94 -10.51 -8.53
C THR A 90 -8.69 -10.02 -9.97
N ALA A 91 -7.87 -8.98 -10.13
CA ALA A 91 -7.20 -8.56 -11.38
C ALA A 91 -8.08 -8.19 -12.59
N SER A 92 -9.39 -7.96 -12.44
CA SER A 92 -10.18 -7.34 -13.53
C SER A 92 -10.03 -5.81 -13.50
N PRO A 93 -9.85 -5.12 -14.64
CA PRO A 93 -10.01 -3.67 -14.72
C PRO A 93 -11.41 -3.29 -14.19
N GLY A 94 -11.48 -2.27 -13.31
CA GLY A 94 -12.68 -1.94 -12.52
C GLY A 94 -12.79 -2.68 -11.17
N ALA A 95 -12.25 -3.90 -11.05
CA ALA A 95 -12.14 -4.58 -9.76
C ALA A 95 -11.10 -3.92 -8.85
N LEU A 96 -10.00 -3.39 -9.39
CA LEU A 96 -8.92 -2.80 -8.58
C LEU A 96 -9.38 -1.59 -7.74
N ARG A 97 -10.16 -0.67 -8.31
CA ARG A 97 -10.69 0.50 -7.58
C ARG A 97 -11.66 0.09 -6.48
N ARG A 98 -12.53 -0.88 -6.78
CA ARG A 98 -13.48 -1.42 -5.81
C ARG A 98 -12.78 -2.22 -4.70
N GLU A 99 -11.77 -3.01 -5.05
CA GLU A 99 -10.92 -3.74 -4.12
C GLU A 99 -10.17 -2.77 -3.21
N TRP A 100 -9.67 -1.66 -3.76
CA TRP A 100 -9.09 -0.56 -2.99
C TRP A 100 -10.09 0.02 -2.00
N GLU A 101 -11.28 0.43 -2.43
CA GLU A 101 -12.29 1.01 -1.54
C GLU A 101 -12.66 0.08 -0.38
N VAL A 102 -12.88 -1.21 -0.68
CA VAL A 102 -13.20 -2.21 0.34
C VAL A 102 -12.04 -2.41 1.31
N ALA A 103 -10.82 -2.62 0.79
CA ALA A 103 -9.64 -2.81 1.62
C ALA A 103 -9.30 -1.56 2.45
N HIS A 104 -9.50 -0.37 1.89
CA HIS A 104 -9.27 0.90 2.57
C HIS A 104 -10.24 1.12 3.71
N ALA A 105 -11.51 0.79 3.52
CA ALA A 105 -12.51 0.84 4.59
C ALA A 105 -12.18 -0.14 5.72
N LEU A 106 -11.74 -1.36 5.38
CA LEU A 106 -11.30 -2.36 6.36
C LEU A 106 -10.07 -1.89 7.14
N ALA A 107 -9.05 -1.36 6.46
CA ALA A 107 -7.84 -0.82 7.08
C ALA A 107 -8.17 0.36 8.02
N THR A 108 -9.06 1.26 7.61
CA THR A 108 -9.53 2.39 8.43
C THR A 108 -10.23 1.91 9.71
N ALA A 109 -11.08 0.88 9.60
CA ALA A 109 -11.77 0.30 10.76
C ALA A 109 -10.81 -0.47 11.68
N ALA A 110 -9.80 -1.13 11.11
CA ALA A 110 -8.81 -1.93 11.81
C ALA A 110 -7.84 -1.11 12.67
N VAL A 111 -7.51 0.12 12.25
CA VAL A 111 -6.53 0.97 12.93
C VAL A 111 -7.10 2.36 13.20
N PRO A 112 -8.01 2.51 14.19
CA PRO A 112 -8.62 3.79 14.52
C PRO A 112 -7.58 4.85 14.91
N GLY A 113 -7.70 6.04 14.34
CA GLY A 113 -6.80 7.17 14.63
C GLY A 113 -5.46 7.13 13.89
N ALA A 114 -5.22 6.13 13.03
CA ALA A 114 -4.10 6.18 12.11
C ALA A 114 -4.28 7.26 11.06
N GLY A 115 -3.16 7.87 10.65
CA GLY A 115 -3.13 8.85 9.57
C GLY A 115 -3.53 8.25 8.22
N ALA A 116 -4.07 9.09 7.33
CA ALA A 116 -4.39 8.78 5.95
C ALA A 116 -3.23 8.09 5.21
N ALA A 117 -1.99 8.54 5.39
CA ALA A 117 -0.84 7.90 4.75
C ALA A 117 -0.60 6.47 5.25
N THR A 118 -0.80 6.23 6.55
CA THR A 118 -0.66 4.90 7.16
C THR A 118 -1.76 3.98 6.63
N ILE A 119 -3.01 4.44 6.61
CA ILE A 119 -4.14 3.68 6.08
C ILE A 119 -3.92 3.34 4.61
N ALA A 120 -3.47 4.29 3.79
CA ALA A 120 -3.22 4.05 2.37
C ALA A 120 -2.12 2.99 2.14
N HIS A 121 -0.98 3.08 2.84
CA HIS A 121 0.09 2.10 2.69
C HIS A 121 -0.28 0.73 3.26
N LEU A 122 -1.03 0.69 4.37
CA LEU A 122 -1.56 -0.56 4.93
C LEU A 122 -2.52 -1.25 3.96
N THR A 123 -3.39 -0.46 3.31
CA THR A 123 -4.32 -0.93 2.28
C THR A 123 -3.57 -1.53 1.09
N ALA A 124 -2.57 -0.81 0.58
CA ALA A 124 -1.73 -1.29 -0.52
C ALA A 124 -0.97 -2.57 -0.14
N CYS A 125 -0.42 -2.64 1.07
CA CYS A 125 0.26 -3.85 1.57
C CYS A 125 -0.69 -5.05 1.67
N SER A 126 -1.94 -4.84 2.09
CA SER A 126 -2.97 -5.89 2.14
C SER A 126 -3.30 -6.43 0.76
N LEU A 127 -3.55 -5.55 -0.22
CA LEU A 127 -3.85 -5.95 -1.59
C LEU A 127 -2.67 -6.61 -2.30
N ARG A 128 -1.44 -6.29 -1.87
CA ARG A 128 -0.18 -6.87 -2.36
C ARG A 128 0.42 -7.89 -1.40
N ARG A 129 -0.40 -8.46 -0.50
CA ARG A 129 0.06 -9.35 0.59
C ARG A 129 0.94 -10.51 0.09
N ALA A 130 0.64 -11.08 -1.07
CA ALA A 130 1.42 -12.18 -1.65
C ALA A 130 2.89 -11.81 -1.91
N ASP A 131 3.17 -10.55 -2.22
CA ASP A 131 4.53 -10.04 -2.42
C ASP A 131 5.13 -9.51 -1.11
N VAL A 132 4.29 -8.90 -0.26
CA VAL A 132 4.71 -8.21 0.97
C VAL A 132 5.03 -9.18 2.11
N ASP A 133 4.24 -10.23 2.32
CA ASP A 133 4.45 -11.18 3.43
C ASP A 133 5.83 -11.86 3.35
N PRO A 134 6.26 -12.45 2.22
CA PRO A 134 7.57 -13.10 2.15
C PRO A 134 8.73 -12.12 2.39
N LEU A 135 8.59 -10.86 1.97
CA LEU A 135 9.60 -9.84 2.19
C LEU A 135 9.64 -9.43 3.66
N ALA A 136 8.48 -9.14 4.26
CA ALA A 136 8.38 -8.72 5.65
C ALA A 136 8.86 -9.79 6.64
N ASP A 137 8.62 -11.07 6.34
CA ASP A 137 9.07 -12.18 7.17
C ASP A 137 10.60 -12.36 7.12
N ARG A 138 11.28 -12.08 5.99
CA ARG A 138 12.77 -12.10 5.91
C ARG A 138 13.44 -11.09 6.85
N TYR A 139 12.81 -9.93 7.04
CA TYR A 139 13.30 -8.92 7.99
C TYR A 139 13.10 -9.33 9.45
N ALA A 140 12.21 -10.28 9.75
CA ALA A 140 12.07 -10.85 11.09
C ALA A 140 13.19 -11.86 11.41
N ASP A 141 13.66 -12.58 10.39
CA ASP A 141 14.68 -13.63 10.52
C ASP A 141 16.13 -13.07 10.58
N GLY A 142 16.30 -11.75 10.66
CA GLY A 142 17.61 -11.10 10.77
C GLY A 142 18.52 -11.31 9.54
N THR A 143 17.95 -11.71 8.41
CA THR A 143 18.71 -11.89 7.18
C THR A 143 18.84 -10.53 6.50
N GLU A 144 19.70 -9.66 7.04
CA GLU A 144 20.15 -8.48 6.31
C GLU A 144 20.95 -8.95 5.09
N GLY A 145 20.41 -8.66 3.91
CA GLY A 145 21.18 -8.64 2.68
C GLY A 145 22.34 -7.68 2.86
N THR A 146 23.55 -8.23 2.75
CA THR A 146 24.79 -7.50 2.50
C THR A 146 24.72 -6.84 1.12
#